data_AF-A0A971YYG9-F1
#
_entry.id   AF-A0A971YYG9-F1
#
_cell.length_a   1.000
_cell.length_b   1.000
_cell.length_c   1.000
_cell.angle_alpha   90.00
_cell.angle_beta   90.00
_cell.angle_gamma   90.00
#
_symmetry.space_group_name_H-M   'P 1'
#
loop_
_entity.id
_entity.type
_entity.pdbx_description
1 polymer ?
#
loop_
_entity_poly.entity_id
_entity_poly.type
_entity_poly.pdbx_seq_one_letter_code
_entity_poly.pdbx_strand_id
1 'polypeptide(L)' 'MDTRFFLTKTMLEKQEAVRDYQRFADSTSIAEIKEAFKSFAETEALQSAKIKELLDKYTFADDSSE' A
#
# COMPACT_ATOMS: atom_id res chain seq x y z
N MET A 1 13.72 -5.64 13.69
CA MET A 1 12.55 -5.67 12.79
C MET A 1 13.07 -6.20 11.47
N ASP A 2 12.56 -7.33 11.02
CA ASP A 2 12.99 -7.95 9.76
C ASP A 2 12.50 -7.12 8.55
N THR A 3 13.31 -7.07 7.48
CA THR A 3 13.01 -6.30 6.26
C THR A 3 11.77 -6.83 5.57
N ARG A 4 11.59 -8.16 5.48
CA ARG A 4 10.39 -8.75 4.86
C ARG A 4 9.14 -8.38 5.65
N PHE A 5 9.22 -8.46 6.98
CA PHE A 5 8.14 -8.05 7.86
C PHE A 5 7.77 -6.57 7.66
N PHE A 6 8.76 -5.67 7.62
CA PHE A 6 8.52 -4.24 7.39
C PHE A 6 7.85 -4.00 6.03
N LEU A 7 8.39 -4.57 4.95
CA LEU A 7 7.81 -4.42 3.61
C LEU A 7 6.39 -5.00 3.52
N THR A 8 6.15 -6.16 4.13
CA THR A 8 4.81 -6.77 4.16
C THR A 8 3.82 -5.88 4.90
N LYS A 9 4.20 -5.38 6.08
CA LYS A 9 3.38 -4.47 6.87
C LYS A 9 3.06 -3.20 6.08
N THR A 10 4.07 -2.54 5.50
CA THR A 10 3.87 -1.33 4.72
C THR A 10 2.98 -1.59 3.50
N MET A 11 3.17 -2.69 2.77
CA MET A 11 2.32 -3.06 1.64
C MET A 11 0.83 -3.15 2.04
N LEU A 12 0.54 -3.77 3.18
CA LEU A 12 -0.82 -3.92 3.70
C LEU A 12 -1.43 -2.58 4.13
N GLU A 13 -0.66 -1.74 4.84
CA GLU A 13 -1.09 -0.38 5.21
C GLU A 13 -1.44 0.46 3.96
N LYS A 14 -0.63 0.34 2.90
CA LYS A 14 -0.92 0.99 1.61
C LYS A 14 -2.20 0.47 0.97
N GLN A 15 -2.45 -0.84 0.99
CA GLN A 15 -3.69 -1.41 0.45
C GLN A 15 -4.93 -1.00 1.24
N GLU A 16 -4.80 -0.87 2.57
CA GLU A 16 -5.86 -0.35 3.43
C GLU A 16 -6.17 1.12 3.09
N ALA A 17 -5.14 1.96 2.95
CA ALA A 17 -5.30 3.36 2.54
C ALA A 17 -6.01 3.49 1.18
N VAL A 18 -5.67 2.67 0.18
CA VAL A 18 -6.38 2.64 -1.11
C VAL A 18 -7.89 2.45 -0.91
N ARG A 19 -8.28 1.45 -0.13
CA ARG A 19 -9.69 1.14 0.13
C ARG A 19 -10.39 2.29 0.85
N ASP A 20 -9.74 2.86 1.85
CA ASP A 20 -10.34 3.90 2.68
C ASP A 20 -10.47 5.23 1.91
N TYR A 21 -9.48 5.56 1.09
CA TYR A 21 -9.52 6.74 0.22
C TYR A 21 -10.58 6.61 -0.86
N GLN A 22 -10.73 5.45 -1.49
CA GLN A 22 -11.79 5.19 -2.46
C GLN A 22 -13.18 5.32 -1.80
N ARG A 23 -13.39 4.68 -0.64
CA ARG A 23 -14.64 4.78 0.12
C ARG A 23 -14.96 6.22 0.51
N PHE A 24 -13.96 6.98 0.97
CA PHE A 24 -14.15 8.38 1.33
C PHE A 24 -14.51 9.23 0.09
N ALA A 25 -13.78 9.07 -1.00
CA ALA A 25 -14.05 9.77 -2.27
C ALA A 25 -15.48 9.50 -2.78
N ASP A 26 -16.00 8.29 -2.58
CA ASP A 26 -17.37 7.94 -2.96
C ASP A 26 -18.43 8.57 -2.05
N SER A 27 -18.09 8.86 -0.79
CA SER A 27 -19.01 9.45 0.20
C SER A 27 -19.08 10.98 0.18
N THR A 28 -18.04 11.67 -0.28
CA THR A 28 -17.99 13.13 -0.29
C THR A 28 -18.68 13.73 -1.53
N SER A 29 -19.35 14.87 -1.34
CA SER A 29 -19.96 15.66 -2.41
C SER A 29 -19.06 16.78 -2.94
N ILE A 30 -17.94 17.08 -2.25
CA ILE A 30 -17.01 18.14 -2.62
C ILE A 30 -16.09 17.62 -3.73
N ALA A 31 -16.24 18.17 -4.94
CA ALA A 31 -15.55 17.67 -6.14
C ALA A 31 -14.02 17.66 -6.01
N GLU A 32 -13.43 18.76 -5.54
CA GLU A 32 -11.98 18.88 -5.36
C GLU A 32 -11.44 17.81 -4.39
N ILE A 33 -12.13 17.59 -3.26
CA ILE A 33 -11.74 16.58 -2.27
C ILE A 33 -11.89 15.17 -2.86
N LYS A 34 -12.95 14.91 -3.63
CA LYS A 34 -13.17 13.63 -4.31
C LYS A 34 -12.02 13.31 -5.27
N GLU A 35 -11.62 14.27 -6.09
CA GLU A 35 -10.53 14.10 -7.05
C GLU A 35 -9.19 13.88 -6.34
N ALA A 36 -8.90 14.66 -5.29
CA ALA A 36 -7.69 14.50 -4.50
C ALA A 36 -7.58 13.08 -3.91
N PHE A 37 -8.64 12.58 -3.26
CA PHE A 37 -8.61 11.25 -2.65
C PHE A 37 -8.57 10.10 -3.66
N LYS A 38 -9.12 10.28 -4.86
CA LYS A 38 -8.91 9.32 -5.96
C LYS A 38 -7.43 9.27 -6.38
N SER A 39 -6.78 10.42 -6.54
CA SER A 39 -5.36 10.49 -6.87
C SER A 39 -4.47 9.91 -5.76
N PHE A 40 -4.83 10.10 -4.49
CA PHE A 40 -4.14 9.48 -3.37
C PHE A 40 -4.28 7.96 -3.41
N ALA A 41 -5.48 7.43 -3.67
CA ALA A 41 -5.69 5.99 -3.81
C ALA A 41 -4.84 5.39 -4.95
N GLU A 42 -4.74 6.07 -6.09
CA GLU A 42 -3.87 5.64 -7.21
C GLU A 42 -2.40 5.61 -6.79
N THR A 43 -1.93 6.63 -6.07
CA THR A 43 -0.55 6.71 -5.58
C THR A 43 -0.23 5.58 -4.61
N GLU A 44 -1.10 5.33 -3.63
CA GLU A 44 -0.92 4.25 -2.65
C GLU A 44 -0.96 2.87 -3.33
N ALA A 45 -1.79 2.70 -4.37
CA ALA A 45 -1.83 1.48 -5.16
C ALA A 45 -0.51 1.23 -5.92
N LEU A 46 0.05 2.27 -6.55
CA LEU A 46 1.35 2.19 -7.22
C LEU A 46 2.48 1.85 -6.23
N GLN A 47 2.48 2.47 -5.06
CA GLN A 47 3.45 2.17 -4.00
C GLN A 47 3.32 0.72 -3.51
N SER A 48 2.10 0.25 -3.25
CA SER A 48 1.85 -1.13 -2.83
C SER A 48 2.31 -2.15 -3.88
N ALA A 49 2.02 -1.90 -5.16
CA ALA A 49 2.48 -2.73 -6.26
C ALA A 49 4.02 -2.79 -6.31
N LYS A 50 4.70 -1.64 -6.13
CA LYS A 50 6.16 -1.61 -6.10
C LYS A 50 6.75 -2.39 -4.93
N ILE A 51 6.13 -2.30 -3.75
CA ILE A 51 6.56 -3.08 -2.58
C ILE A 51 6.35 -4.57 -2.82
N LYS A 52 5.23 -4.95 -3.45
CA LYS A 52 4.97 -6.34 -3.85
C LYS A 52 6.04 -6.86 -4.82
N GLU A 53 6.44 -6.07 -5.82
CA GLU A 53 7.55 -6.44 -6.71
C GLU A 53 8.85 -6.69 -5.95
N LEU A 54 9.16 -5.87 -4.94
CA LEU A 54 10.34 -6.07 -4.09
C LEU A 54 10.23 -7.35 -3.25
N LEU A 55 9.05 -7.59 -2.68
CA LEU A 55 8.76 -8.81 -1.90
C LEU A 55 8.89 -10.07 -2.76
N ASP A 56 8.42 -10.03 -4.01
CA ASP A 56 8.47 -11.15 -4.94
C ASP A 56 9.88 -11.35 -5.51
N LYS A 57 10.66 -10.26 -5.67
CA LYS A 57 12.02 -10.30 -6.23
C LYS A 57 13.08 -10.82 -5.27
N TYR A 58 12.95 -10.51 -3.98
CA TYR A 58 13.94 -10.89 -2.98
C TYR A 58 13.42 -12.03 -2.11
N THR A 59 14.09 -13.19 -2.17
CA THR A 59 13.99 -14.18 -1.12
C THR A 59 14.72 -13.66 0.10
N PHE A 60 13.98 -13.07 1.04
CA PHE A 60 14.51 -12.78 2.37
C PHE A 60 14.72 -14.15 3.03
N ALA A 61 15.98 -14.50 3.26
CA ALA A 61 16.34 -15.72 3.97
C ALA A 61 15.56 -15.76 5.27
N ASP A 62 14.81 -16.84 5.48
CA ASP A 62 14.28 -17.15 6.79
C ASP A 62 15.52 -17.33 7.67
N ASP A 63 15.65 -16.54 8.74
CA ASP A 63 16.78 -16.57 9.68
C ASP A 63 16.68 -17.83 10.55
N SER A 64 16.51 -18.98 9.90
CA SER A 64 16.48 -20.34 10.44
C SER A 64 17.78 -21.08 10.08
N SER A 65 18.89 -20.34 9.99
CA SER A 65 20.23 -20.90 9.91
C SER A 65 20.95 -20.75 11.26
N GLU A 66 20.98 -21.88 11.98
CA GLU A 66 21.83 -22.27 13.12
C GLU A 66 21.54 -21.70 14.53
#